data_AF-A0A831PRP3-F1
#
_entry.id   AF-A0A831PRP3-F1
#
_cell.length_a   1.000
_cell.length_b   1.000
_cell.length_c   1.000
_cell.angle_alpha   90.00
_cell.angle_beta   90.00
_cell.angle_gamma   90.00
#
_symmetry.space_group_name_H-M   'P 1'
#
loop_
_entity.id
_entity.type
_entity.pdbx_description
1 polymer ?
#
loop_
_entity_poly.entity_id
_entity_poly.type
_entity_poly.pdbx_seq_one_letter_code
_entity_poly.pdbx_strand_id
1 'polypeptide(L)'
;MEDENIYNDIQKIFEDLPDNFNILEEQIDLEIQMQYFEFSKKVREDGAAIDYLECAGELFVPETAIERKKEILIGLAGTDDVKAYRALEKFLEQADSALRSWAVLAVQENRMLIQTSLLDEQQFFISTGLGGKGKKLRYYVVFINRNLNKMLTKTQQKLVKDELIFGLKPEDGEFETIDFSEGFSASQVLLPVTADIRQVFGNVVEECNHYGDFLEEDMIITNVKVLTRNEILDIINKQNDFELPDGMEEEDD
;
A
#
# COMPACT_ATOMS: atom_id res chain seq x y z
N MET A 1 -17.13 14.09 -6.36
CA MET A 1 -17.87 13.42 -7.45
C MET A 1 -16.97 12.51 -8.29
N GLU A 2 -15.79 12.93 -8.75
CA GLU A 2 -14.87 12.03 -9.49
C GLU A 2 -14.22 10.96 -8.59
N ASP A 3 -13.73 11.32 -7.40
CA ASP A 3 -13.07 10.39 -6.48
C ASP A 3 -14.01 9.32 -5.89
N GLU A 4 -15.27 9.69 -5.62
CA GLU A 4 -16.30 8.72 -5.18
C GLU A 4 -16.59 7.67 -6.25
N ASN A 5 -16.49 8.05 -7.53
CA ASN A 5 -16.73 7.13 -8.65
C ASN A 5 -15.61 6.09 -8.73
N ILE A 6 -14.34 6.52 -8.59
CA ILE A 6 -13.17 5.64 -8.60
C ILE A 6 -13.19 4.65 -7.43
N TYR A 7 -13.54 5.11 -6.22
CA TYR A 7 -13.64 4.21 -5.06
C TYR A 7 -14.69 3.13 -5.28
N ASN A 8 -15.88 3.51 -5.75
CA ASN A 8 -16.97 2.58 -5.99
C ASN A 8 -16.62 1.58 -7.10
N ASP A 9 -15.85 2.00 -8.10
CA ASP A 9 -15.36 1.13 -9.17
C ASP A 9 -14.29 0.14 -8.65
N ILE A 10 -13.38 0.58 -7.77
CA ILE A 10 -12.40 -0.30 -7.12
C ILE A 10 -13.09 -1.32 -6.20
N GLN A 11 -14.10 -0.89 -5.42
CA GLN A 11 -14.88 -1.82 -4.59
C GLN A 11 -15.58 -2.89 -5.44
N LYS A 12 -16.21 -2.51 -6.56
CA LYS A 12 -16.80 -3.48 -7.50
C LYS A 12 -15.76 -4.46 -8.05
N ILE A 13 -14.57 -3.98 -8.39
CA ILE A 13 -13.47 -4.85 -8.82
C ILE A 13 -13.10 -5.86 -7.73
N PHE A 14 -13.09 -5.45 -6.45
CA PHE A 14 -12.82 -6.36 -5.34
C PHE A 14 -13.98 -7.33 -5.04
N GLU A 15 -15.23 -6.92 -5.24
CA GLU A 15 -16.40 -7.81 -5.12
C GLU A 15 -16.42 -8.88 -6.22
N ASP A 16 -16.03 -8.51 -7.44
CA ASP A 16 -15.94 -9.41 -8.59
C ASP A 16 -14.61 -10.18 -8.65
N LEU A 17 -13.71 -9.96 -7.69
CA LEU A 17 -12.38 -10.57 -7.69
C LEU A 17 -12.50 -12.07 -7.38
N PRO A 18 -11.98 -12.95 -8.25
CA PRO A 18 -12.00 -14.38 -7.98
C PRO A 18 -11.13 -14.71 -6.78
N ASP A 19 -11.44 -15.82 -6.11
CA ASP A 19 -10.76 -16.23 -4.86
C ASP A 19 -9.24 -16.45 -4.98
N ASN A 20 -8.72 -16.55 -6.21
CA ASN A 20 -7.35 -16.89 -6.58
C ASN A 20 -6.46 -15.65 -6.84
N PHE A 21 -6.53 -14.65 -5.95
CA PHE A 21 -5.63 -13.50 -5.98
C PHE A 21 -4.53 -13.61 -4.92
N ASN A 22 -3.40 -12.97 -5.21
CA ASN A 22 -2.27 -12.82 -4.30
C ASN A 22 -1.96 -11.34 -4.06
N ILE A 23 -1.64 -10.99 -2.83
CA ILE A 23 -1.22 -9.63 -2.45
C ILE A 23 0.30 -9.60 -2.23
N LEU A 24 0.95 -8.56 -2.73
CA LEU A 24 2.34 -8.28 -2.38
C LEU A 24 2.45 -7.94 -0.88
N GLU A 25 3.11 -8.80 -0.10
CA GLU A 25 3.25 -8.58 1.34
C GLU A 25 4.31 -7.53 1.70
N GLU A 26 5.38 -7.43 0.89
CA GLU A 26 6.45 -6.45 1.12
C GLU A 26 6.02 -5.03 0.76
N GLN A 27 6.47 -4.07 1.57
CA GLN A 27 6.29 -2.64 1.32
C GLN A 27 7.27 -2.19 0.23
N ILE A 28 6.77 -1.84 -0.95
CA ILE A 28 7.58 -1.35 -2.06
C ILE A 28 7.00 -0.04 -2.57
N ASP A 29 7.84 0.99 -2.64
CA ASP A 29 7.44 2.30 -3.16
C ASP A 29 6.78 2.18 -4.55
N LEU A 30 5.66 2.86 -4.73
CA LEU A 30 4.86 2.79 -5.95
C LEU A 30 5.66 3.27 -7.18
N GLU A 31 6.57 4.23 -7.01
CA GLU A 31 7.46 4.69 -8.08
C GLU A 31 8.38 3.56 -8.55
N ILE A 32 8.92 2.75 -7.63
CA ILE A 32 9.74 1.59 -7.97
C ILE A 32 8.92 0.53 -8.70
N GLN A 33 7.68 0.29 -8.25
CA GLN A 33 6.77 -0.64 -8.94
C GLN A 33 6.51 -0.19 -10.38
N MET A 34 6.20 1.09 -10.59
CA MET A 34 5.99 1.66 -11.93
C MET A 34 7.22 1.52 -12.82
N GLN A 35 8.40 1.88 -12.30
CA GLN A 35 9.67 1.72 -13.02
C GLN A 35 9.91 0.26 -13.43
N TYR A 36 9.63 -0.68 -12.53
CA TYR A 36 9.74 -2.11 -12.81
C TYR A 36 8.80 -2.53 -13.96
N PHE A 37 7.52 -2.14 -13.92
CA PHE A 37 6.55 -2.49 -14.96
C PHE A 37 6.91 -1.89 -16.33
N GLU A 38 7.32 -0.63 -16.37
CA GLU A 38 7.78 0.03 -17.60
C GLU A 38 9.00 -0.67 -18.19
N PHE A 39 9.99 -1.00 -17.35
CA PHE A 39 11.18 -1.70 -17.79
C PHE A 39 10.86 -3.12 -18.25
N SER A 40 9.95 -3.81 -17.57
CA SER A 40 9.50 -5.16 -17.91
C SER A 40 8.83 -5.20 -19.28
N LYS A 41 8.02 -4.19 -19.60
CA LYS A 41 7.45 -4.02 -20.94
C LYS A 41 8.53 -3.88 -22.01
N LYS A 42 9.53 -3.01 -21.78
CA LYS A 42 10.63 -2.79 -22.72
C LYS A 42 11.46 -4.06 -22.96
N VAL A 43 11.82 -4.77 -21.90
CA VAL A 43 12.61 -6.02 -22.01
C VAL A 43 11.84 -7.10 -22.75
N ARG A 44 10.52 -7.21 -22.58
CA ARG A 44 9.69 -8.15 -23.36
C ARG A 44 9.64 -7.81 -24.85
N GLU A 45 9.67 -6.53 -25.21
CA GLU A 45 9.69 -6.06 -26.60
C GLU A 45 11.06 -6.29 -27.25
N ASP A 46 12.16 -6.02 -26.53
CA ASP A 46 13.53 -6.06 -27.05
C ASP A 46 14.24 -7.43 -26.89
N GLY A 47 13.84 -8.24 -25.91
CA GLY A 47 14.61 -9.36 -25.35
C GLY A 47 14.24 -10.76 -25.85
N ALA A 48 13.37 -10.90 -26.86
CA ALA A 48 12.85 -12.19 -27.32
C ALA A 48 13.91 -13.21 -27.82
N ALA A 49 15.18 -12.79 -27.96
CA ALA A 49 16.29 -13.63 -28.41
C ALA A 49 17.34 -13.96 -27.32
N ILE A 50 17.20 -13.43 -26.09
CA ILE A 50 18.19 -13.62 -25.02
C ILE A 50 17.75 -14.76 -24.09
N ASP A 51 18.64 -15.73 -23.86
CA ASP A 51 18.44 -16.73 -22.81
C ASP A 51 18.90 -16.17 -21.46
N TYR A 52 17.98 -15.60 -20.71
CA TYR A 52 18.26 -15.01 -19.41
C TYR A 52 18.69 -16.04 -18.35
N LEU A 53 18.43 -17.34 -18.53
CA LEU A 53 18.93 -18.38 -17.63
C LEU A 53 20.46 -18.50 -17.71
N GLU A 54 21.05 -18.35 -18.91
CA GLU A 54 22.50 -18.36 -19.07
C GLU A 54 23.15 -17.12 -18.41
N CYS A 55 22.42 -15.99 -18.41
CA CYS A 55 22.86 -14.73 -17.79
C CYS A 55 22.68 -14.70 -16.26
N ALA A 56 21.98 -15.66 -15.65
CA ALA A 56 21.65 -15.64 -14.22
C ALA A 56 22.89 -15.53 -13.31
N GLY A 57 24.05 -16.04 -13.75
CA GLY A 57 25.31 -15.93 -13.01
C GLY A 57 25.78 -14.48 -12.84
N GLU A 58 25.47 -13.59 -13.78
CA GLU A 58 25.89 -12.18 -13.75
C GLU A 58 25.25 -11.41 -12.58
N LEU A 59 24.12 -11.87 -12.05
CA LEU A 59 23.46 -11.27 -10.86
C LEU A 59 24.39 -11.26 -9.63
N PHE A 60 25.20 -12.31 -9.49
CA PHE A 60 26.07 -12.53 -8.34
C PHE A 60 27.47 -11.92 -8.52
N VAL A 61 27.74 -11.32 -9.68
CA VAL A 61 29.01 -10.62 -9.95
C VAL A 61 28.91 -9.19 -9.40
N PRO A 62 29.78 -8.78 -8.46
CA PRO A 62 29.76 -7.44 -7.87
C PRO A 62 29.89 -6.31 -8.90
N GLU A 63 30.68 -6.52 -9.95
CA GLU A 63 31.01 -5.54 -10.99
C GLU A 63 29.93 -5.38 -12.06
N THR A 64 28.93 -6.26 -12.11
CA THR A 64 27.81 -6.14 -13.05
C THR A 64 27.00 -4.89 -12.74
N ALA A 65 26.79 -4.06 -13.77
CA ALA A 65 26.01 -2.82 -13.66
C ALA A 65 24.57 -3.09 -13.15
N ILE A 66 24.04 -2.15 -12.38
CA ILE A 66 22.70 -2.25 -11.77
C ILE A 66 21.63 -2.44 -12.85
N GLU A 67 21.71 -1.69 -13.95
CA GLU A 67 20.78 -1.76 -15.08
C GLU A 67 20.79 -3.14 -15.72
N ARG A 68 21.97 -3.76 -15.85
CA ARG A 68 22.10 -5.13 -16.37
C ARG A 68 21.50 -6.15 -15.41
N LYS A 69 21.70 -5.99 -14.09
CA LYS A 69 21.04 -6.84 -13.09
C LYS A 69 19.52 -6.72 -13.16
N LYS A 70 18.97 -5.50 -13.29
CA LYS A 70 17.53 -5.25 -13.47
C LYS A 70 16.98 -5.96 -14.72
N GLU A 71 17.70 -5.89 -15.83
CA GLU A 71 17.35 -6.59 -17.06
C GLU A 71 17.29 -8.12 -16.85
N ILE A 72 18.30 -8.70 -16.20
CA ILE A 72 18.33 -10.13 -15.92
C ILE A 72 17.20 -10.54 -14.96
N LEU A 73 16.93 -9.75 -13.91
CA LEU A 73 15.82 -10.00 -12.98
C LEU A 73 14.48 -10.10 -13.71
N ILE A 74 14.21 -9.15 -14.61
CA ILE A 74 12.99 -9.12 -15.42
C ILE A 74 12.93 -10.26 -16.43
N GLY A 75 14.04 -10.55 -17.10
CA GLY A 75 14.11 -11.64 -18.06
C GLY A 75 13.86 -13.00 -17.39
N LEU A 76 14.45 -13.22 -16.21
CA LEU A 76 14.15 -14.38 -15.38
C LEU A 76 12.70 -14.37 -14.87
N ALA A 77 12.16 -13.19 -14.52
CA ALA A 77 10.77 -13.08 -14.05
C ALA A 77 9.77 -13.61 -15.08
N GLY A 78 9.98 -13.28 -16.35
CA GLY A 78 9.17 -13.75 -17.49
C GLY A 78 9.50 -15.16 -17.99
N THR A 79 10.42 -15.89 -17.34
CA THR A 79 10.82 -17.25 -17.75
C THR A 79 10.05 -18.31 -16.96
N ASP A 80 9.22 -19.10 -17.63
CA ASP A 80 8.48 -20.23 -17.03
C ASP A 80 9.39 -21.46 -16.83
N ASP A 81 10.39 -21.34 -15.96
CA ASP A 81 11.28 -22.44 -15.52
C ASP A 81 11.58 -22.31 -14.02
N VAL A 82 11.47 -23.42 -13.29
CA VAL A 82 11.80 -23.51 -11.86
C VAL A 82 13.25 -23.07 -11.56
N LYS A 83 14.17 -23.20 -12.52
CA LYS A 83 15.54 -22.68 -12.41
C LYS A 83 15.58 -21.16 -12.36
N ALA A 84 14.73 -20.47 -13.11
CA ALA A 84 14.62 -19.01 -13.06
C ALA A 84 14.13 -18.58 -11.68
N TYR A 85 13.07 -19.22 -11.20
CA TYR A 85 12.53 -19.02 -9.85
C TYR A 85 13.62 -19.17 -8.76
N ARG A 86 14.37 -20.27 -8.80
CA ARG A 86 15.45 -20.53 -7.84
C ARG A 86 16.59 -19.53 -7.92
N ALA A 87 16.93 -19.06 -9.12
CA ALA A 87 17.96 -18.03 -9.31
C ALA A 87 17.52 -16.70 -8.69
N LEU A 88 16.26 -16.32 -8.90
CA LEU A 88 15.65 -15.12 -8.32
C LEU A 88 15.59 -15.19 -6.79
N GLU A 89 15.11 -16.30 -6.21
CA GLU A 89 15.09 -16.51 -4.76
C GLU A 89 16.49 -16.40 -4.15
N LYS A 90 17.46 -17.10 -4.74
CA LYS A 90 18.86 -17.07 -4.28
C LYS A 90 19.45 -15.66 -4.35
N PHE A 91 19.12 -14.90 -5.39
CA PHE A 91 19.58 -13.51 -5.51
C PHE A 91 18.92 -12.61 -4.47
N LEU A 92 17.61 -12.76 -4.22
CA LEU A 92 16.87 -11.98 -3.24
C LEU A 92 17.46 -12.07 -1.83
N GLU A 93 17.97 -13.24 -1.43
CA GLU A 93 18.66 -13.43 -0.14
C GLU A 93 19.92 -12.57 0.03
N GLN A 94 20.56 -12.18 -1.08
CA GLN A 94 21.83 -11.45 -1.12
C GLN A 94 21.69 -10.04 -1.71
N ALA A 95 20.49 -9.69 -2.18
CA ALA A 95 20.23 -8.42 -2.84
C ALA A 95 20.48 -7.25 -1.87
N ASP A 96 21.23 -6.27 -2.34
CA ASP A 96 21.40 -5.01 -1.62
C ASP A 96 20.10 -4.19 -1.61
N SER A 97 20.08 -3.11 -0.83
CA SER A 97 18.89 -2.25 -0.71
C SER A 97 18.45 -1.64 -2.04
N ALA A 98 19.35 -1.49 -3.03
CA ALA A 98 19.02 -0.87 -4.32
C ALA A 98 18.28 -1.85 -5.25
N LEU A 99 18.62 -3.13 -5.20
CA LEU A 99 18.02 -4.18 -6.05
C LEU A 99 17.01 -5.05 -5.32
N ARG A 100 16.91 -4.98 -3.99
CA ARG A 100 15.98 -5.80 -3.21
C ARG A 100 14.55 -5.69 -3.72
N SER A 101 14.01 -4.47 -3.88
CA SER A 101 12.64 -4.29 -4.37
C SER A 101 12.43 -4.88 -5.76
N TRP A 102 13.41 -4.75 -6.66
CA TRP A 102 13.36 -5.35 -7.99
C TRP A 102 13.40 -6.88 -7.93
N ALA A 103 14.21 -7.45 -7.05
CA ALA A 103 14.29 -8.89 -6.83
C ALA A 103 12.98 -9.45 -6.24
N VAL A 104 12.37 -8.75 -5.28
CA VAL A 104 11.06 -9.12 -4.74
C VAL A 104 10.01 -9.14 -5.85
N LEU A 105 9.91 -8.07 -6.63
CA LEU A 105 8.95 -7.99 -7.74
C LEU A 105 9.18 -9.10 -8.77
N ALA A 106 10.43 -9.36 -9.15
CA ALA A 106 10.79 -10.42 -10.08
C ALA A 106 10.42 -11.82 -9.56
N VAL A 107 10.70 -12.12 -8.28
CA VAL A 107 10.29 -13.39 -7.65
C VAL A 107 8.78 -13.55 -7.68
N GLN A 108 8.02 -12.50 -7.38
CA GLN A 108 6.55 -12.57 -7.34
C GLN A 108 5.94 -12.72 -8.74
N GLU A 109 6.43 -11.97 -9.74
CA GLU A 109 6.00 -12.11 -11.13
C GLU A 109 6.29 -13.53 -11.64
N ASN A 110 7.48 -14.07 -11.36
CA ASN A 110 7.83 -15.44 -11.76
C ASN A 110 6.97 -16.50 -11.07
N ARG A 111 6.72 -16.34 -9.77
CA ARG A 111 5.85 -17.24 -9.00
C ARG A 111 4.46 -17.27 -9.60
N MET A 112 3.91 -16.11 -9.93
CA MET A 112 2.59 -15.98 -10.55
C MET A 112 2.56 -16.63 -11.94
N LEU A 113 3.61 -16.45 -12.75
CA LEU A 113 3.74 -17.09 -14.06
C LEU A 113 3.70 -18.61 -13.94
N ILE A 114 4.53 -19.18 -13.05
CA ILE A 114 4.58 -20.63 -12.80
C ILE A 114 3.23 -21.15 -12.27
N GLN A 115 2.60 -20.44 -11.32
CA GLN A 115 1.30 -20.82 -10.78
C GLN A 115 0.21 -20.82 -11.86
N THR A 116 0.19 -19.80 -12.72
CA THR A 116 -0.76 -19.70 -13.84
C THR A 116 -0.57 -20.87 -14.81
N SER A 117 0.68 -21.18 -15.15
CA SER A 117 1.04 -22.31 -16.03
C SER A 117 0.64 -23.67 -15.44
N LEU A 118 0.83 -23.87 -14.13
CA LEU A 118 0.52 -25.12 -13.44
C LEU A 118 -0.97 -25.35 -13.20
N LEU A 119 -1.73 -24.28 -12.93
CA LEU A 119 -3.16 -24.35 -12.59
C LEU A 119 -4.07 -24.21 -13.82
N ASP A 120 -3.54 -23.74 -14.95
CA ASP A 120 -4.32 -23.34 -16.14
C ASP A 120 -5.44 -22.32 -15.79
N GLU A 121 -5.14 -21.48 -14.80
CA GLU A 121 -6.06 -20.47 -14.26
C GLU A 121 -5.33 -19.14 -14.12
N GLN A 122 -5.96 -18.07 -14.62
CA GLN A 122 -5.44 -16.72 -14.47
C GLN A 122 -5.36 -16.33 -12.98
N GLN A 123 -4.15 -16.05 -12.51
CA GLN A 123 -3.90 -15.53 -11.17
C GLN A 123 -3.95 -14.00 -11.18
N PHE A 124 -4.59 -13.41 -10.18
CA PHE A 124 -4.63 -11.96 -10.01
C PHE A 124 -3.58 -11.54 -8.97
N PHE A 125 -2.86 -10.45 -9.26
CA PHE A 125 -1.86 -9.91 -8.35
C PHE A 125 -2.22 -8.47 -7.99
N ILE A 126 -2.33 -8.22 -6.69
CA ILE A 126 -2.58 -6.89 -6.13
C ILE A 126 -1.30 -6.42 -5.47
N SER A 127 -0.78 -5.30 -5.94
CA SER A 127 0.32 -4.61 -5.28
C SER A 127 -0.15 -3.22 -4.82
N THR A 128 0.18 -2.90 -3.58
CA THR A 128 0.01 -1.56 -3.00
C THR A 128 1.36 -1.10 -2.47
N GLY A 129 1.51 0.19 -2.22
CA GLY A 129 2.80 0.69 -1.73
C GLY A 129 3.08 0.26 -0.28
N LEU A 130 2.04 0.05 0.54
CA LEU A 130 2.14 -0.49 1.91
C LEU A 130 2.16 -2.02 1.99
N GLY A 131 1.85 -2.70 0.90
CA GLY A 131 1.70 -4.15 0.84
C GLY A 131 0.48 -4.67 1.61
N GLY A 132 0.56 -5.93 2.01
CA GLY A 132 -0.51 -6.59 2.78
C GLY A 132 -0.04 -7.87 3.46
N LYS A 133 -0.99 -8.75 3.74
CA LYS A 133 -0.75 -10.07 4.37
C LYS A 133 -1.91 -11.00 4.06
N GLY A 134 -1.64 -12.15 3.43
CA GLY A 134 -2.71 -13.03 2.95
C GLY A 134 -3.69 -12.31 2.03
N LYS A 135 -4.98 -12.31 2.38
CA LYS A 135 -6.06 -11.60 1.64
C LYS A 135 -6.37 -10.18 2.18
N LYS A 136 -5.50 -9.63 3.03
CA LYS A 136 -5.68 -8.32 3.67
C LYS A 136 -4.69 -7.29 3.12
N LEU A 137 -5.15 -6.07 2.89
CA LEU A 137 -4.33 -4.92 2.52
C LEU A 137 -3.96 -4.10 3.73
N ARG A 138 -2.76 -3.53 3.72
CA ARG A 138 -2.29 -2.61 4.75
C ARG A 138 -2.75 -1.20 4.44
N TYR A 139 -3.39 -0.57 5.42
CA TYR A 139 -3.83 0.81 5.37
C TYR A 139 -3.11 1.63 6.43
N TYR A 140 -2.77 2.86 6.06
CA TYR A 140 -2.35 3.93 6.95
C TYR A 140 -3.51 4.89 7.11
N VAL A 141 -4.01 5.02 8.34
CA VAL A 141 -5.13 5.88 8.70
C VAL A 141 -4.66 6.97 9.65
N VAL A 142 -5.10 8.21 9.42
CA VAL A 142 -4.83 9.37 10.27
C VAL A 142 -6.15 9.93 10.78
N PHE A 143 -6.34 9.84 12.09
CA PHE A 143 -7.43 10.48 12.82
C PHE A 143 -7.01 11.88 13.23
N ILE A 144 -7.78 12.89 12.82
CA ILE A 144 -7.47 14.29 13.07
C ILE A 144 -8.07 14.69 14.42
N ASN A 145 -7.30 15.34 15.29
CA ASN A 145 -7.82 15.85 16.55
C ASN A 145 -8.57 17.17 16.28
N ARG A 146 -9.71 17.39 16.93
CA ARG A 146 -10.39 18.71 16.89
C ARG A 146 -9.50 19.87 17.36
N ASN A 147 -8.55 19.57 18.27
CA ASN A 147 -7.53 20.53 18.67
C ASN A 147 -6.18 20.21 18.02
N LEU A 148 -5.90 20.87 16.90
CA LEU A 148 -4.67 20.67 16.11
C LEU A 148 -3.37 21.01 16.87
N ASN A 149 -3.45 21.83 17.93
CA ASN A 149 -2.30 22.24 18.75
C ASN A 149 -2.14 21.41 20.01
N LYS A 150 -2.84 20.28 20.12
CA LYS A 150 -2.74 19.39 21.28
C LYS A 150 -2.64 17.94 20.88
N MET A 151 -1.85 17.22 21.67
CA MET A 151 -1.89 15.77 21.71
C MET A 151 -3.12 15.33 22.49
N LEU A 152 -3.72 14.21 22.08
CA LEU A 152 -4.77 13.55 22.85
C LEU A 152 -4.27 13.20 24.26
N THR A 153 -5.15 13.31 25.25
CA THR A 153 -4.86 12.86 26.61
C THR A 153 -4.67 11.34 26.65
N LYS A 154 -4.00 10.80 27.68
CA LYS A 154 -3.81 9.34 27.80
C LYS A 154 -5.12 8.54 27.76
N THR A 155 -6.20 9.10 28.29
CA THR A 155 -7.53 8.48 28.25
C THR A 155 -8.07 8.46 26.83
N GLN A 156 -7.99 9.57 26.10
CA GLN A 156 -8.41 9.66 24.69
C GLN A 156 -7.56 8.75 23.79
N GLN A 157 -6.23 8.73 23.97
CA GLN A 157 -5.33 7.83 23.23
C GLN A 157 -5.73 6.36 23.43
N LYS A 158 -6.02 5.97 24.68
CA LYS A 158 -6.48 4.62 24.98
C LYS A 158 -7.82 4.33 24.31
N LEU A 159 -8.78 5.26 24.38
CA LEU A 159 -10.08 5.11 23.75
C LEU A 159 -9.95 4.92 22.23
N VAL A 160 -9.21 5.79 21.52
CA VAL A 160 -8.98 5.66 20.08
C VAL A 160 -8.40 4.30 19.72
N LYS A 161 -7.40 3.84 20.47
CA LYS A 161 -6.79 2.54 20.24
C LYS A 161 -7.77 1.38 20.48
N ASP A 162 -8.52 1.43 21.58
CA ASP A 162 -9.46 0.38 21.96
C ASP A 162 -10.62 0.30 20.96
N GLU A 163 -11.18 1.44 20.54
CA GLU A 163 -12.23 1.51 19.52
C GLU A 163 -11.73 1.08 18.15
N LEU A 164 -10.51 1.47 17.75
CA LEU A 164 -9.91 0.97 16.51
C LEU A 164 -9.79 -0.55 16.53
N ILE A 165 -9.23 -1.13 17.59
CA ILE A 165 -9.11 -2.59 17.72
C ILE A 165 -10.49 -3.25 17.73
N PHE A 166 -11.49 -2.63 18.34
CA PHE A 166 -12.85 -3.15 18.37
C PHE A 166 -13.51 -3.11 16.99
N GLY A 167 -13.42 -1.98 16.28
CA GLY A 167 -13.98 -1.76 14.95
C GLY A 167 -13.35 -2.64 13.85
N LEU A 168 -12.11 -3.09 14.03
CA LEU A 168 -11.46 -4.03 13.10
C LEU A 168 -12.00 -5.47 13.22
N LYS A 169 -12.48 -5.90 14.39
CA LYS A 169 -12.84 -7.31 14.64
C LYS A 169 -13.95 -7.87 13.74
N PRO A 170 -15.07 -7.15 13.47
CA PRO A 170 -16.13 -7.65 12.62
C PRO A 170 -15.66 -8.00 11.20
N GLU A 171 -14.66 -7.27 10.71
CA GLU A 171 -14.08 -7.43 9.37
C GLU A 171 -12.87 -8.39 9.35
N ASP A 172 -12.60 -9.15 10.42
CA ASP A 172 -11.35 -9.90 10.57
C ASP A 172 -10.10 -9.02 10.36
N GLY A 173 -10.15 -7.74 10.73
CA GLY A 173 -9.03 -6.81 10.63
C GLY A 173 -7.94 -7.07 11.68
N GLU A 174 -6.69 -6.75 11.35
CA GLU A 174 -5.56 -6.84 12.27
C GLU A 174 -5.00 -5.45 12.56
N PHE A 175 -4.85 -5.13 13.83
CA PHE A 175 -4.13 -3.93 14.28
C PHE A 175 -2.61 -4.15 14.21
N GLU A 176 -1.86 -3.21 13.64
CA GLU A 176 -0.39 -3.28 13.62
C GLU A 176 0.24 -2.25 14.58
N THR A 177 0.01 -0.96 14.33
CA THR A 177 0.66 0.14 15.08
C THR A 177 -0.28 1.33 15.25
N ILE A 178 -0.04 2.15 16.28
CA ILE A 178 -0.65 3.48 16.41
C ILE A 178 0.33 4.41 17.10
N ASP A 179 0.53 5.57 16.50
CA ASP A 179 1.35 6.66 17.01
C ASP A 179 0.48 7.89 17.26
N PHE A 180 0.71 8.52 18.39
CA PHE A 180 -0.01 9.72 18.80
C PHE A 180 0.90 10.93 18.66
N SER A 181 0.37 12.01 18.12
CA SER A 181 1.11 13.25 17.90
C SER A 181 0.25 14.45 18.26
N GLU A 182 0.86 15.63 18.28
CA GLU A 182 0.11 16.88 18.33
C GLU A 182 -0.70 17.04 17.04
N GLY A 183 -2.01 17.21 17.20
CA GLY A 183 -2.99 17.44 16.15
C GLY A 183 -3.57 16.21 15.47
N PHE A 184 -2.96 15.03 15.60
CA PHE A 184 -3.50 13.81 14.99
C PHE A 184 -2.96 12.53 15.65
N SER A 185 -3.59 11.41 15.32
CA SER A 185 -3.14 10.05 15.63
C SER A 185 -3.06 9.26 14.32
N ALA A 186 -2.01 8.48 14.12
CA ALA A 186 -1.82 7.72 12.90
C ALA A 186 -1.64 6.23 13.21
N SER A 187 -2.27 5.35 12.42
CA SER A 187 -2.27 3.91 12.66
C SER A 187 -2.06 3.12 11.38
N GLN A 188 -1.40 1.97 11.51
CA GLN A 188 -1.37 0.94 10.48
C GLN A 188 -2.25 -0.23 10.87
N VAL A 189 -3.07 -0.68 9.93
CA VAL A 189 -3.99 -1.80 10.09
C VAL A 189 -4.03 -2.65 8.82
N LEU A 190 -4.40 -3.91 8.96
CA LEU A 190 -4.71 -4.82 7.86
C LEU A 190 -6.22 -5.06 7.81
N LEU A 191 -6.83 -4.88 6.63
CA LEU A 191 -8.23 -5.17 6.39
C LEU A 191 -8.40 -6.00 5.12
N PRO A 192 -9.37 -6.93 5.05
CA PRO A 192 -9.72 -7.61 3.81
C PRO A 192 -9.99 -6.61 2.68
N VAL A 193 -9.68 -7.01 1.45
CA VAL A 193 -9.96 -6.18 0.25
C VAL A 193 -11.44 -5.84 0.08
N THR A 194 -12.33 -6.65 0.66
CA THR A 194 -13.79 -6.50 0.62
C THR A 194 -14.35 -5.63 1.75
N ALA A 195 -13.52 -5.20 2.72
CA ALA A 195 -14.01 -4.43 3.85
C ALA A 195 -14.39 -3.01 3.42
N ASP A 196 -15.51 -2.50 3.95
CA ASP A 196 -15.86 -1.08 3.79
C ASP A 196 -15.01 -0.23 4.74
N ILE A 197 -13.83 0.15 4.27
CA ILE A 197 -12.87 0.94 5.06
C ILE A 197 -13.45 2.27 5.56
N ARG A 198 -14.38 2.89 4.80
CA ARG A 198 -14.98 4.17 5.20
C ARG A 198 -15.93 3.96 6.37
N GLN A 199 -16.76 2.91 6.29
CA GLN A 199 -17.63 2.53 7.39
C GLN A 199 -16.83 2.12 8.64
N VAL A 200 -15.79 1.30 8.49
CA VAL A 200 -14.96 0.83 9.61
C VAL A 200 -14.36 2.00 10.39
N PHE A 201 -13.66 2.91 9.70
CA PHE A 201 -13.00 4.02 10.38
C PHE A 201 -13.97 5.14 10.78
N GLY A 202 -15.05 5.35 10.03
CA GLY A 202 -16.13 6.27 10.41
C GLY A 202 -16.75 5.89 11.75
N ASN A 203 -17.09 4.61 11.94
CA ASN A 203 -17.62 4.10 13.20
C ASN A 203 -16.64 4.33 14.38
N VAL A 204 -15.33 4.19 14.15
CA VAL A 204 -14.32 4.44 15.20
C VAL A 204 -14.34 5.91 15.64
N VAL A 205 -14.47 6.84 14.70
CA VAL A 205 -14.58 8.27 15.00
C VAL A 205 -15.87 8.58 15.73
N GLU A 206 -17.00 8.05 15.26
CA GLU A 206 -18.32 8.23 15.89
C GLU A 206 -18.32 7.76 17.35
N GLU A 207 -17.82 6.55 17.62
CA GLU A 207 -17.74 6.02 18.98
C GLU A 207 -16.81 6.86 19.86
N CYS A 208 -15.64 7.25 19.37
CA CYS A 208 -14.74 8.14 20.11
C CYS A 208 -15.41 9.48 20.47
N ASN A 209 -16.15 10.06 19.53
CA ASN A 209 -16.83 11.34 19.72
C ASN A 209 -18.05 11.23 20.62
N HIS A 210 -18.73 10.08 20.66
CA HIS A 210 -19.80 9.82 21.62
C HIS A 210 -19.32 9.90 23.08
N TYR A 211 -18.07 9.51 23.37
CA TYR A 211 -17.51 9.55 24.73
C TYR A 211 -16.75 10.84 25.08
N GLY A 212 -16.38 11.68 24.10
CA GLY A 212 -15.61 12.90 24.42
C GLY A 212 -15.40 13.93 23.31
N ASP A 213 -16.05 13.77 22.16
CA ASP A 213 -16.07 14.71 21.03
C ASP A 213 -14.73 15.41 20.75
N PHE A 214 -13.71 14.65 20.32
CA PHE A 214 -12.32 15.12 20.23
C PHE A 214 -11.60 14.77 18.93
N LEU A 215 -12.24 14.02 18.03
CA LEU A 215 -11.76 13.77 16.67
C LEU A 215 -12.63 14.53 15.66
N GLU A 216 -12.03 14.98 14.56
CA GLU A 216 -12.80 15.43 13.41
C GLU A 216 -13.42 14.22 12.68
N GLU A 217 -14.53 14.45 11.97
CA GLU A 217 -15.17 13.44 11.12
C GLU A 217 -14.26 13.08 9.93
N ASP A 218 -13.55 14.08 9.41
CA ASP A 218 -12.58 13.90 8.35
C ASP A 218 -11.34 13.14 8.84
N MET A 219 -10.84 12.27 7.95
CA MET A 219 -9.68 11.44 8.19
C MET A 219 -8.92 11.19 6.90
N ILE A 220 -7.63 10.85 7.03
CA ILE A 220 -6.80 10.49 5.88
C ILE A 220 -6.61 8.99 5.87
N ILE A 221 -6.95 8.32 4.77
CA ILE A 221 -6.76 6.88 4.60
C ILE A 221 -5.96 6.63 3.32
N THR A 222 -4.91 5.82 3.39
CA THR A 222 -4.12 5.44 2.21
C THR A 222 -3.52 4.03 2.36
N ASN A 223 -3.39 3.31 1.25
CA ASN A 223 -2.63 2.05 1.15
C ASN A 223 -1.31 2.24 0.37
N VAL A 224 -0.93 3.48 0.08
CA VAL A 224 0.22 3.82 -0.77
C VAL A 224 1.49 3.97 0.05
N LYS A 225 1.49 4.80 1.09
CA LYS A 225 2.69 5.02 1.90
C LYS A 225 2.35 5.48 3.30
N VAL A 226 3.33 5.36 4.19
CA VAL A 226 3.31 6.02 5.49
C VAL A 226 3.58 7.50 5.25
N LEU A 227 2.64 8.35 5.65
CA LEU A 227 2.79 9.80 5.48
C LEU A 227 3.70 10.36 6.57
N THR A 228 4.56 11.30 6.18
CA THR A 228 5.34 12.09 7.14
C THR A 228 4.45 13.10 7.84
N ARG A 229 4.88 13.59 9.00
CA ARG A 229 4.16 14.65 9.73
C ARG A 229 3.87 15.87 8.85
N ASN A 230 4.81 16.28 8.01
CA ASN A 230 4.64 17.45 7.15
C ASN A 230 3.55 17.20 6.09
N GLU A 231 3.55 16.03 5.46
CA GLU A 231 2.51 15.67 4.47
C GLU A 231 1.12 15.63 5.10
N ILE A 232 1.00 15.08 6.30
CA ILE A 232 -0.26 15.06 7.05
C ILE A 232 -0.75 16.49 7.31
N LEU A 233 0.12 17.36 7.83
CA LEU A 233 -0.24 18.75 8.12
C LEU A 233 -0.59 19.54 6.86
N ASP A 234 0.11 19.30 5.76
CA ASP A 234 -0.20 19.93 4.46
C ASP A 234 -1.58 19.50 3.94
N ILE A 235 -1.98 18.24 4.14
CA ILE A 235 -3.31 17.75 3.78
C ILE A 235 -4.38 18.41 4.67
N ILE A 236 -4.18 18.41 5.99
CA ILE A 236 -5.12 19.02 6.95
C ILE A 236 -5.33 20.51 6.66
N ASN A 237 -4.25 21.25 6.40
CA ASN A 237 -4.34 22.68 6.11
C ASN A 237 -5.06 22.98 4.79
N LYS A 238 -4.85 22.15 3.76
CA LYS A 238 -5.57 22.29 2.49
C LYS A 238 -7.06 22.03 2.65
N GLN A 239 -7.47 21.06 3.47
CA GLN A 239 -8.89 20.80 3.74
C GLN A 239 -9.56 22.01 4.41
N ASN A 240 -8.89 22.65 5.38
CA ASN A 240 -9.38 23.87 6.02
C ASN A 240 -9.52 25.06 5.04
N ASP A 241 -8.66 25.16 4.03
CA ASP A 241 -8.78 26.21 3.00
C ASP A 241 -9.98 25.98 2.06
N PHE A 242 -10.48 24.74 1.92
CA PHE A 242 -11.68 24.42 1.13
C PHE A 242 -13.00 24.64 1.90
N GLU A 243 -12.97 24.68 3.23
CA GLU A 243 -14.14 24.95 4.09
C GLU A 243 -14.47 26.45 4.28
N LEU A 244 -13.82 27.35 3.53
CA LEU A 244 -14.22 28.75 3.44
C LEU A 244 -15.03 29.03 2.14
N PRO A 245 -16.34 28.71 2.06
CA PRO A 245 -17.20 29.31 1.07
C PRO A 245 -17.82 30.61 1.60
N ASP A 246 -17.51 31.70 0.90
CA ASP A 246 -18.27 32.95 0.74
C ASP A 246 -19.27 33.36 1.86
N GLY A 247 -18.89 34.41 2.59
CA GLY A 247 -19.87 35.42 2.99
C GLY A 247 -19.68 36.00 4.39
N MET A 248 -19.28 37.28 4.38
CA MET A 248 -19.60 38.36 5.33
C MET A 248 -18.46 38.84 6.23
N GLU A 249 -17.73 39.83 5.73
CA GLU A 249 -17.58 41.07 6.50
C GLU A 249 -18.23 42.21 5.68
N GLU A 250 -19.49 42.53 6.02
CA GLU A 250 -20.02 43.89 5.87
C GLU A 250 -19.36 44.77 6.94
N GLU A 251 -18.85 45.92 6.49
CA GLU A 251 -18.68 47.25 7.15
C GLU A 251 -17.91 47.29 8.51
N ASP A 252 -16.89 48.14 8.71
CA ASP A 252 -16.95 49.61 8.72
C ASP A 252 -15.53 50.22 8.57
N ASP A 253 -15.37 51.18 7.65
CA ASP A 253 -14.77 52.54 7.83
C ASP A 253 -14.47 53.24 6.48
#